data_AF-A0A643C0B5-F1
#
_entry.id   AF-A0A643C0B5-F1
#
_cell.length_a   1.000
_cell.length_b   1.000
_cell.length_c   1.000
_cell.angle_alpha   90.00
_cell.angle_beta   90.00
_cell.angle_gamma   90.00
#
_symmetry.space_group_name_H-M   'P 1'
#
loop_
_entity.id
_entity.type
_entity.pdbx_description
1 polymer ?
#
loop_
_entity_poly.entity_id
_entity_poly.type
_entity_poly.pdbx_seq_one_letter_code
_entity_poly.pdbx_strand_id
1 'polypeptide(L)'
;MATNESISIFSSASLAVEYVDSLLPENPLQEPFKNAWNYMLNNYTKFQIATWGSLIVHEVLYFLFCLPGFLFQFIPYMKKYKIQKDKPETYMLLARCFGCAVIEDTWHYFLHRLLHHKRIYKHIHKIHHEFQAPFGMEAEYAHPLETLILGTGFFIGIMLLCDHVILLWAWVTIRLIETIDVH
;
A
#
# COMPACT_ATOMS: atom_id res chain seq x y z
N MET A 1 -13.25 34.70 -15.21
CA MET A 1 -14.39 34.57 -14.29
C MET A 1 -14.33 33.29 -13.41
N ALA A 2 -13.20 32.55 -13.39
CA ALA A 2 -13.08 31.27 -12.67
C ALA A 2 -12.54 31.38 -11.22
N THR A 3 -12.07 32.56 -10.79
CA THR A 3 -11.40 32.74 -9.48
C THR A 3 -12.37 32.85 -8.30
N ASN A 4 -13.62 33.25 -8.53
CA ASN A 4 -14.61 33.42 -7.45
C ASN A 4 -15.26 32.09 -7.02
N GLU A 5 -15.41 31.14 -7.94
CA GLU A 5 -16.02 29.84 -7.63
C GLU A 5 -15.09 28.96 -6.81
N SER A 6 -13.78 28.95 -7.11
CA SER A 6 -12.80 28.19 -6.33
C SER A 6 -12.71 28.67 -4.88
N ILE A 7 -12.70 29.99 -4.65
CA ILE A 7 -12.65 30.58 -3.29
C ILE A 7 -13.93 30.25 -2.50
N SER A 8 -15.09 30.28 -3.16
CA SER A 8 -16.38 29.88 -2.59
C SER A 8 -16.39 28.40 -2.16
N ILE A 9 -15.86 27.51 -3.01
CA ILE A 9 -15.79 26.06 -2.73
C ILE A 9 -14.83 25.77 -1.56
N PHE A 10 -13.66 26.41 -1.50
CA PHE A 10 -12.73 26.22 -0.38
C PHE A 10 -13.32 26.73 0.94
N SER A 11 -14.04 27.85 0.93
CA SER A 11 -14.70 28.39 2.12
C SER A 11 -15.86 27.53 2.60
N SER A 12 -16.60 26.90 1.69
CA SER A 12 -17.71 26.01 2.06
C SER A 12 -17.22 24.65 2.52
N ALA A 13 -16.13 24.14 1.92
CA ALA A 13 -15.46 22.92 2.40
C ALA A 13 -14.83 23.11 3.79
N SER A 14 -14.19 24.24 4.08
CA SER A 14 -13.64 24.50 5.42
C SER A 14 -14.73 24.59 6.48
N LEU A 15 -15.84 25.26 6.18
CA LEU A 15 -17.02 25.33 7.04
C LEU A 15 -17.64 23.95 7.29
N ALA A 16 -17.71 23.11 6.26
CA ALA A 16 -18.20 21.75 6.40
C ALA A 16 -17.29 20.89 7.29
N VAL A 17 -15.97 21.04 7.16
CA VAL A 17 -14.99 20.36 8.02
C VAL A 17 -15.12 20.83 9.46
N GLU A 18 -15.17 22.14 9.71
CA GLU A 18 -15.36 22.69 11.06
C GLU A 18 -16.70 22.25 11.68
N TYR A 19 -17.76 22.20 10.89
CA TYR A 19 -19.06 21.71 11.33
C TYR A 19 -19.02 20.23 11.69
N VAL A 20 -18.39 19.38 10.87
CA VAL A 20 -18.21 17.96 11.16
C VAL A 20 -17.34 17.75 12.40
N ASP A 21 -16.24 18.48 12.54
CA ASP A 21 -15.38 18.43 13.73
C ASP A 21 -16.15 18.82 15.00
N SER A 22 -17.07 19.79 14.90
CA SER A 22 -17.91 20.19 16.03
C SER A 22 -18.91 19.12 16.48
N LEU A 23 -19.23 18.16 15.62
CA LEU A 23 -20.16 17.06 15.90
C LEU A 23 -19.45 15.79 16.40
N LEU A 24 -18.15 15.69 16.21
CA LEU A 24 -17.36 14.53 16.61
C LEU A 24 -16.92 14.65 18.08
N PRO A 25 -16.92 13.56 18.84
CA PRO A 25 -16.35 13.57 20.19
C PRO A 25 -14.84 13.85 20.13
N GLU A 26 -14.30 14.45 21.20
CA GLU A 26 -12.86 14.71 21.29
C GLU A 26 -12.06 13.43 21.05
N ASN A 27 -11.16 13.47 20.06
CA ASN A 27 -10.30 12.33 19.74
C ASN A 27 -9.05 12.37 20.62
N PRO A 28 -8.88 11.45 21.58
CA PRO A 28 -7.73 11.44 22.49
C PRO A 28 -6.39 11.23 21.76
N LEU A 29 -6.41 10.80 20.49
CA LEU A 29 -5.22 10.61 19.66
C LEU A 29 -4.84 11.84 18.84
N GLN A 30 -5.71 12.86 18.75
CA GLN A 30 -5.50 14.02 17.89
C GLN A 30 -4.25 14.81 18.28
N GLU A 31 -4.13 15.18 19.55
CA GLU A 31 -2.96 15.93 20.04
C GLU A 31 -1.66 15.12 20.00
N PRO A 32 -1.61 13.86 20.48
CA PRO A 32 -0.43 13.01 20.31
C PRO A 32 0.05 12.91 18.85
N PHE A 33 -0.89 12.71 17.91
CA PHE A 33 -0.57 12.60 16.48
C PHE A 33 -0.05 13.92 15.91
N LYS A 34 -0.70 15.04 16.21
CA LYS A 34 -0.28 16.38 15.79
C LYS A 34 1.12 16.71 16.30
N ASN A 35 1.42 16.39 17.55
CA ASN A 35 2.74 16.60 18.13
C ASN A 35 3.81 15.74 17.45
N ALA A 36 3.52 14.46 17.17
CA ALA A 36 4.42 13.58 16.42
C ALA A 36 4.65 14.06 14.97
N TRP A 37 3.59 14.51 14.30
CA TRP A 37 3.64 15.06 12.94
C TRP A 37 4.52 16.32 12.86
N ASN A 38 4.31 17.27 13.76
CA ASN A 38 5.11 18.49 13.84
C ASN A 38 6.57 18.18 14.18
N TYR A 39 6.82 17.22 15.07
CA TYR A 39 8.17 16.78 15.36
C TYR A 39 8.86 16.22 14.11
N MET A 40 8.18 15.37 13.34
CA MET A 40 8.73 14.80 12.11
C MET A 40 9.09 15.90 11.09
N LEU A 41 8.19 16.85 10.85
CA LEU A 41 8.40 17.93 9.88
C LEU A 41 9.55 18.87 10.26
N ASN A 42 9.77 19.09 11.55
CA ASN A 42 10.80 20.01 12.04
C ASN A 42 12.20 19.36 12.13
N ASN A 43 12.28 18.03 12.24
CA ASN A 43 13.55 17.34 12.50
C ASN A 43 14.10 16.54 11.30
N TYR A 44 13.29 16.28 10.27
CA TYR A 44 13.70 15.49 9.11
C TYR A 44 13.54 16.27 7.80
N THR A 45 14.43 16.00 6.85
CA THR A 45 14.32 16.56 5.50
C THR A 45 13.14 15.93 4.74
N LYS A 46 12.57 16.68 3.78
CA LYS A 46 11.53 16.15 2.88
C LYS A 46 11.94 14.83 2.22
N PHE A 47 13.21 14.69 1.84
CA PHE A 47 13.74 13.46 1.25
C PHE A 47 13.73 12.28 2.22
N GLN A 48 14.11 12.50 3.49
CA GLN A 48 14.08 11.47 4.52
C GLN A 48 12.65 11.06 4.85
N ILE A 49 11.72 12.01 4.99
CA ILE A 49 10.30 11.72 5.24
C ILE A 49 9.71 10.95 4.06
N ALA A 50 9.95 11.39 2.83
CA ALA A 50 9.45 10.73 1.64
C ALA A 50 10.12 9.38 1.33
N THR A 51 11.25 9.05 1.96
CA THR A 51 11.97 7.79 1.75
C THR A 51 11.70 6.81 2.88
N TRP A 52 11.93 7.24 4.12
CA TRP A 52 11.80 6.40 5.31
C TRP A 52 10.40 6.47 5.92
N GLY A 53 9.77 7.64 5.92
CA GLY A 53 8.41 7.78 6.43
C GLY A 53 7.40 7.01 5.57
N SER A 54 7.48 7.17 4.25
CA SER A 54 6.67 6.40 3.30
C SER A 54 6.92 4.89 3.42
N LEU A 55 8.19 4.46 3.51
CA LEU A 55 8.54 3.05 3.70
C LEU A 55 7.96 2.49 5.00
N ILE A 56 8.08 3.20 6.12
CA ILE A 56 7.54 2.73 7.41
C ILE A 56 6.01 2.62 7.34
N VAL A 57 5.31 3.62 6.80
CA VAL A 57 3.85 3.57 6.65
C VAL A 57 3.43 2.40 5.77
N HIS A 58 4.09 2.24 4.62
CA HIS A 58 3.87 1.15 3.69
C HIS A 58 4.03 -0.21 4.36
N GLU A 59 5.18 -0.48 4.98
CA GLU A 59 5.49 -1.75 5.64
C GLU A 59 4.51 -2.06 6.79
N VAL A 60 4.17 -1.06 7.60
CA VAL A 60 3.21 -1.24 8.71
C VAL A 60 1.83 -1.61 8.18
N LEU A 61 1.33 -0.89 7.16
CA LEU A 61 0.03 -1.18 6.57
C LEU A 61 0.04 -2.56 5.91
N TYR A 62 1.05 -2.85 5.10
CA TYR A 62 1.22 -4.14 4.42
C TYR A 62 1.16 -5.31 5.41
N PHE A 63 2.00 -5.30 6.45
CA PHE A 63 2.00 -6.38 7.44
C PHE A 63 0.72 -6.43 8.28
N LEU A 64 0.10 -5.28 8.58
CA LEU A 64 -1.17 -5.23 9.30
C LEU A 64 -2.30 -5.88 8.48
N PHE A 65 -2.36 -5.63 7.17
CA PHE A 65 -3.32 -6.28 6.28
C PHE A 65 -3.04 -7.77 6.05
N CYS A 66 -1.77 -8.20 6.11
CA CYS A 66 -1.39 -9.61 6.08
C CYS A 66 -1.78 -10.37 7.37
N LEU A 67 -1.84 -9.66 8.50
CA LEU A 67 -1.95 -10.24 9.84
C LEU A 67 -3.19 -11.13 10.03
N PRO A 68 -4.41 -10.78 9.57
CA PRO A 68 -5.56 -11.66 9.70
C PRO A 68 -5.38 -13.02 8.99
N GLY A 69 -4.81 -13.02 7.78
CA GLY A 69 -4.52 -14.24 7.03
C GLY A 69 -3.49 -15.13 7.74
N PHE A 70 -2.47 -14.50 8.36
CA PHE A 70 -1.51 -15.19 9.22
C PHE A 70 -2.18 -15.79 10.46
N LEU A 71 -3.05 -15.04 11.15
CA LEU A 71 -3.73 -15.51 12.36
C LEU A 71 -4.69 -16.69 12.08
N PHE A 72 -5.34 -16.72 10.92
CA PHE A 72 -6.25 -17.81 10.53
C PHE A 72 -5.57 -19.17 10.46
N GLN A 73 -4.26 -19.23 10.24
CA GLN A 73 -3.48 -20.48 10.22
C GLN A 73 -3.48 -21.19 11.59
N PHE A 74 -3.57 -20.42 12.67
CA PHE A 74 -3.54 -20.94 14.05
C PHE A 74 -4.92 -21.31 14.58
N ILE A 75 -6.01 -20.92 13.90
CA ILE A 75 -7.37 -21.22 14.31
C ILE A 75 -7.80 -22.61 13.78
N PRO A 76 -8.06 -23.61 14.65
CA PRO A 76 -8.38 -24.97 14.20
C PRO A 76 -9.59 -25.05 13.25
N TYR A 77 -10.62 -24.22 13.48
CA TYR A 77 -11.81 -24.16 12.64
C TYR A 77 -11.49 -23.71 11.21
N MET A 78 -10.51 -22.82 11.02
CA MET A 78 -10.15 -22.28 9.71
C MET A 78 -9.40 -23.31 8.85
N LYS A 79 -8.81 -24.34 9.46
CA LYS A 79 -8.08 -25.41 8.75
C LYS A 79 -8.95 -26.19 7.76
N LYS A 80 -10.27 -26.24 7.94
CA LYS A 80 -11.19 -26.92 7.00
C LYS A 80 -11.31 -26.20 5.66
N TYR A 81 -11.02 -24.90 5.64
CA TYR A 81 -11.02 -24.05 4.45
C TYR A 81 -9.63 -23.98 3.81
N LYS A 82 -8.74 -24.93 4.06
CA LYS A 82 -7.46 -25.05 3.34
C LYS A 82 -7.67 -25.81 2.04
N ILE A 83 -7.13 -25.31 0.92
CA ILE A 83 -7.13 -26.03 -0.37
C ILE A 83 -6.09 -27.15 -0.36
N GLN A 84 -4.86 -26.87 0.09
CA GLN A 84 -3.82 -27.89 0.23
C GLN A 84 -3.83 -28.47 1.65
N LYS A 85 -4.82 -29.33 1.91
CA LYS A 85 -4.99 -30.01 3.21
C LYS A 85 -3.79 -30.89 3.57
N ASP A 86 -3.03 -31.30 2.56
CA ASP A 86 -1.94 -32.27 2.66
C ASP A 86 -0.59 -31.61 2.95
N LYS A 87 -0.52 -30.26 2.93
CA LYS A 87 0.69 -29.50 3.27
C LYS A 87 0.55 -28.88 4.66
N PRO A 88 1.25 -29.41 5.68
CA PRO A 88 1.25 -28.81 6.99
C PRO A 88 2.04 -27.50 7.01
N GLU A 89 1.49 -26.50 7.69
CA GLU A 89 2.13 -25.21 7.94
C GLU A 89 3.19 -25.38 9.02
N THR A 90 4.40 -25.69 8.57
CA THR A 90 5.57 -25.74 9.45
C THR A 90 6.14 -24.34 9.66
N TYR A 91 6.74 -24.09 10.82
CA TYR A 91 7.45 -22.82 11.08
C TYR A 91 8.50 -22.50 10.01
N MET A 92 9.13 -23.51 9.43
CA MET A 92 10.06 -23.37 8.32
C MET A 92 9.37 -22.89 7.03
N LEU A 93 8.16 -23.37 6.73
CA LEU A 93 7.37 -22.87 5.61
C LEU A 93 6.98 -21.42 5.85
N LEU A 94 6.46 -21.09 7.03
CA LEU A 94 6.11 -19.72 7.43
C LEU A 94 7.30 -18.76 7.32
N ALA A 95 8.49 -19.16 7.77
CA ALA A 95 9.70 -18.33 7.67
C ALA A 95 10.13 -18.10 6.21
N ARG A 96 10.00 -19.11 5.34
CA ARG A 96 10.26 -18.98 3.90
C ARG A 96 9.25 -18.04 3.24
N CYS A 97 7.98 -18.20 3.59
CA CYS A 97 6.87 -17.37 3.17
C CYS A 97 7.07 -15.89 3.54
N PHE A 98 7.40 -15.63 4.80
CA PHE A 98 7.74 -14.30 5.29
C PHE A 98 8.96 -13.73 4.55
N GLY A 99 10.01 -14.52 4.37
CA GLY A 99 11.18 -14.11 3.59
C GLY A 99 10.84 -13.73 2.14
N CYS A 100 9.90 -14.44 1.50
CA CYS A 100 9.46 -14.12 0.15
C CYS A 100 8.66 -12.83 0.10
N ALA A 101 7.79 -12.58 1.08
CA ALA A 101 7.07 -11.31 1.20
C ALA A 101 8.04 -10.13 1.38
N VAL A 102 9.05 -10.27 2.24
CA VAL A 102 10.10 -9.24 2.42
C VAL A 102 10.88 -9.00 1.14
N ILE A 103 11.24 -10.07 0.41
CA ILE A 103 11.95 -9.97 -0.86
C ILE A 103 11.08 -9.30 -1.93
N GLU A 104 9.80 -9.66 -2.04
CA GLU A 104 8.85 -9.05 -2.96
C GLU A 104 8.69 -7.56 -2.69
N ASP A 105 8.49 -7.16 -1.43
CA ASP A 105 8.26 -5.76 -1.08
C ASP A 105 9.52 -4.93 -1.32
N THR A 106 10.68 -5.47 -0.91
CA THR A 106 12.00 -4.89 -1.21
C THR A 106 12.18 -4.73 -2.72
N TRP A 107 11.88 -5.77 -3.51
CA TRP A 107 11.98 -5.75 -4.97
C TRP A 107 11.12 -4.65 -5.59
N HIS A 108 9.85 -4.59 -5.19
CA HIS A 108 8.88 -3.64 -5.71
C HIS A 108 9.29 -2.21 -5.37
N TYR A 109 9.64 -1.91 -4.11
CA TYR A 109 10.06 -0.59 -3.67
C TYR A 109 11.28 -0.07 -4.45
N PHE A 110 12.36 -0.87 -4.50
CA PHE A 110 13.61 -0.43 -5.12
C PHE A 110 13.49 -0.30 -6.63
N LEU A 111 12.77 -1.20 -7.30
CA LEU A 111 12.60 -1.11 -8.75
C LEU A 111 11.63 -0.01 -9.16
N HIS A 112 10.54 0.20 -8.42
CA HIS A 112 9.67 1.36 -8.65
C HIS A 112 10.48 2.66 -8.53
N ARG A 113 11.31 2.79 -7.49
CA ARG A 113 12.20 3.95 -7.33
C ARG A 113 13.25 4.06 -8.44
N LEU A 114 13.75 2.95 -8.95
CA LEU A 114 14.67 2.94 -10.10
C LEU A 114 13.96 3.40 -11.38
N LEU A 115 12.70 3.00 -11.59
CA LEU A 115 11.88 3.43 -12.71
C LEU A 115 11.64 4.95 -12.71
N HIS A 116 11.56 5.57 -11.53
CA HIS A 116 11.55 7.04 -11.35
C HIS A 116 12.88 7.74 -11.66
N HIS A 117 13.97 7.00 -11.89
CA HIS A 117 15.25 7.63 -12.20
C HIS A 117 15.19 8.35 -13.56
N LYS A 118 15.72 9.58 -13.63
CA LYS A 118 15.59 10.51 -14.79
C LYS A 118 15.86 9.91 -16.17
N ARG A 119 16.76 8.92 -16.26
CA ARG A 119 17.11 8.23 -17.52
C ARG A 119 16.07 7.18 -17.96
N ILE A 120 15.45 6.53 -16.99
CA ILE A 120 14.51 5.42 -17.18
C ILE A 120 13.08 5.95 -17.27
N TYR A 121 12.75 6.90 -16.40
CA TYR A 121 11.43 7.51 -16.29
C TYR A 121 10.82 7.88 -17.64
N LYS A 122 11.55 8.66 -18.45
CA LYS A 122 11.06 9.16 -19.75
C LYS A 122 10.61 8.04 -20.71
N HIS A 123 11.19 6.85 -20.60
CA HIS A 123 11.01 5.76 -21.55
C HIS A 123 10.02 4.69 -21.07
N ILE A 124 9.98 4.44 -19.76
CA ILE A 124 9.23 3.32 -19.19
C ILE A 124 8.15 3.83 -18.24
N HIS A 125 8.53 4.62 -17.23
CA HIS A 125 7.63 5.00 -16.14
C HIS A 125 6.76 6.23 -16.41
N LYS A 126 7.07 7.00 -17.46
CA LYS A 126 6.32 8.22 -17.79
C LYS A 126 4.88 7.93 -18.18
N ILE A 127 4.62 6.79 -18.83
CA ILE A 127 3.27 6.38 -19.27
C ILE A 127 2.38 6.12 -18.04
N HIS A 128 2.93 5.45 -17.04
CA HIS A 128 2.26 5.17 -15.75
C HIS A 128 1.84 6.43 -14.99
N HIS A 129 2.57 7.54 -15.16
CA HIS A 129 2.27 8.85 -14.58
C HIS A 129 1.57 9.80 -15.56
N GLU A 130 1.14 9.34 -16.74
CA GLU A 130 0.34 10.14 -17.67
C GLU A 130 -0.97 10.59 -17.01
N PHE A 131 -1.50 9.72 -16.17
CA PHE A 131 -2.63 10.01 -15.34
C PHE A 131 -2.27 9.85 -13.86
N GLN A 132 -2.70 10.83 -13.05
CA GLN A 132 -2.32 10.97 -11.63
C GLN A 132 -3.50 10.72 -10.69
N ALA A 133 -4.63 10.23 -11.21
CA ALA A 133 -5.83 10.03 -10.41
C ALA A 133 -5.81 8.60 -9.85
N PRO A 134 -5.85 8.40 -8.52
CA PRO A 134 -5.68 7.07 -7.95
C PRO A 134 -6.94 6.21 -8.17
N PHE A 135 -7.00 5.51 -9.30
CA PHE A 135 -8.00 4.48 -9.59
C PHE A 135 -7.41 3.27 -10.32
N GLY A 136 -8.03 2.10 -10.12
CA GLY A 136 -7.44 0.80 -10.50
C GLY A 136 -7.09 0.62 -11.98
N MET A 137 -7.83 1.25 -12.90
CA MET A 137 -7.50 1.17 -14.33
C MET A 137 -6.24 1.97 -14.70
N GLU A 138 -5.88 3.01 -13.94
CA GLU A 138 -4.63 3.77 -14.14
C GLU A 138 -3.41 3.03 -13.59
N ALA A 139 -3.56 2.32 -12.46
CA ALA A 139 -2.50 1.46 -11.94
C ALA A 139 -2.08 0.35 -12.92
N GLU A 140 -2.99 -0.08 -13.80
CA GLU A 140 -2.70 -1.04 -14.88
C GLU A 140 -2.28 -0.37 -16.20
N TYR A 141 -2.47 0.95 -16.34
CA TYR A 141 -2.04 1.72 -17.51
C TYR A 141 -0.55 2.03 -17.42
N ALA A 142 0.27 1.01 -17.64
CA ALA A 142 1.72 1.09 -17.56
C ALA A 142 2.39 0.61 -18.85
N HIS A 143 3.66 0.97 -19.02
CA HIS A 143 4.47 0.39 -20.07
C HIS A 143 4.60 -1.13 -19.82
N PRO A 144 4.45 -2.04 -20.83
CA PRO A 144 4.47 -3.48 -20.59
C PRO A 144 5.72 -3.98 -19.86
N LEU A 145 6.86 -3.33 -20.10
CA LEU A 145 8.12 -3.64 -19.39
C LEU A 145 8.07 -3.29 -17.90
N GLU A 146 7.37 -2.23 -17.52
CA GLU A 146 7.15 -1.88 -16.11
C GLU A 146 6.26 -2.93 -15.43
N THR A 147 5.15 -3.31 -16.08
CA THR A 147 4.27 -4.38 -15.60
C THR A 147 5.03 -5.69 -15.41
N LEU A 148 5.95 -6.03 -16.31
CA LEU A 148 6.80 -7.22 -16.18
C LEU A 148 7.82 -7.09 -15.04
N ILE A 149 8.52 -5.95 -14.95
CA ILE A 149 9.58 -5.73 -13.93
C ILE A 149 9.00 -5.70 -12.51
N LEU A 150 7.87 -5.02 -12.31
CA LEU A 150 7.23 -4.91 -11.00
C LEU A 150 6.35 -6.12 -10.70
N GLY A 151 5.68 -6.68 -11.71
CA GLY A 151 4.78 -7.83 -11.57
C GLY A 151 5.49 -9.16 -11.30
N THR A 152 6.77 -9.31 -11.62
CA THR A 152 7.52 -10.54 -11.27
C THR A 152 7.57 -10.80 -9.77
N GLY A 153 7.59 -9.76 -8.93
CA GLY A 153 7.56 -9.92 -7.47
C GLY A 153 6.22 -10.52 -7.01
N PHE A 154 5.12 -10.01 -7.54
CA PHE A 154 3.76 -10.45 -7.22
C PHE A 154 3.50 -11.92 -7.54
N PHE A 155 3.99 -12.41 -8.69
CA PHE A 155 3.86 -13.83 -9.05
C PHE A 155 4.65 -14.75 -8.12
N ILE A 156 5.79 -14.31 -7.60
CA ILE A 156 6.59 -15.08 -6.63
C ILE A 156 5.81 -15.23 -5.30
N GLY A 157 5.17 -14.18 -4.81
CA GLY A 157 4.33 -14.21 -3.61
C GLY A 157 3.13 -15.16 -3.75
N ILE A 158 2.41 -15.09 -4.87
CA ILE A 158 1.26 -15.98 -5.16
C ILE A 158 1.70 -17.44 -5.22
N MET A 159 2.79 -17.76 -5.92
CA MET A 159 3.27 -19.13 -6.09
C MET A 159 3.75 -19.79 -4.79
N LEU A 160 4.05 -19.00 -3.76
CA LEU A 160 4.64 -19.48 -2.51
C LEU A 160 3.67 -19.42 -1.31
N LEU A 161 2.67 -18.52 -1.34
CA LEU A 161 1.78 -18.22 -0.20
C LEU A 161 0.31 -18.62 -0.42
N CYS A 162 -0.15 -18.59 -1.68
CA CYS A 162 -1.57 -18.64 -1.97
C CYS A 162 -2.02 -20.03 -2.43
N ASP A 163 -2.42 -20.85 -1.46
CA ASP A 163 -3.04 -22.14 -1.77
C ASP A 163 -4.57 -22.01 -1.95
N HIS A 164 -5.22 -20.94 -1.45
CA HIS A 164 -6.68 -20.77 -1.50
C HIS A 164 -7.17 -19.68 -2.44
N VAL A 165 -7.97 -20.02 -3.46
CA VAL A 165 -8.45 -19.05 -4.47
C VAL A 165 -9.20 -17.86 -3.87
N ILE A 166 -10.02 -18.06 -2.81
CA ILE A 166 -10.69 -16.95 -2.12
C ILE A 166 -9.70 -16.06 -1.34
N LEU A 167 -8.66 -16.65 -0.73
CA LEU A 167 -7.62 -15.88 -0.03
C LEU A 167 -6.70 -15.18 -1.05
N LEU A 168 -6.46 -15.79 -2.20
CA LEU A 168 -5.80 -15.18 -3.35
C LEU A 168 -6.61 -13.98 -3.85
N TRP A 169 -7.91 -14.11 -4.05
CA TRP A 169 -8.76 -12.99 -4.49
C TRP A 169 -8.81 -11.88 -3.43
N ALA A 170 -8.89 -12.22 -2.14
CA ALA A 170 -8.81 -11.24 -1.06
C ALA A 170 -7.43 -10.55 -1.03
N TRP A 171 -6.34 -11.31 -1.18
CA TRP A 171 -4.98 -10.81 -1.27
C TRP A 171 -4.77 -9.89 -2.46
N VAL A 172 -5.17 -10.33 -3.66
CA VAL A 172 -5.15 -9.54 -4.91
C VAL A 172 -5.97 -8.27 -4.73
N THR A 173 -7.16 -8.35 -4.13
CA THR A 173 -8.00 -7.17 -3.88
C THR A 173 -7.31 -6.19 -2.94
N ILE A 174 -6.71 -6.67 -1.84
CA ILE A 174 -5.96 -5.84 -0.90
C ILE A 174 -4.74 -5.22 -1.57
N ARG A 175 -3.96 -5.99 -2.34
CA ARG A 175 -2.78 -5.49 -3.08
C ARG A 175 -3.15 -4.49 -4.16
N LEU A 176 -4.26 -4.68 -4.85
CA LEU A 176 -4.76 -3.73 -5.83
C LEU A 176 -5.25 -2.44 -5.16
N ILE A 177 -5.94 -2.53 -4.02
CA ILE A 177 -6.32 -1.35 -3.22
C ILE A 177 -5.09 -0.61 -2.73
N GLU A 178 -4.10 -1.32 -2.21
CA GLU A 178 -2.82 -0.75 -1.79
C GLU A 178 -2.13 -0.06 -2.96
N THR A 179 -1.99 -0.73 -4.11
CA THR A 179 -1.38 -0.15 -5.32
C THR A 179 -2.09 1.14 -5.74
N ILE A 180 -3.42 1.20 -5.62
CA ILE A 180 -4.20 2.42 -5.89
C ILE A 180 -3.90 3.53 -4.86
N ASP A 181 -3.70 3.18 -3.59
CA ASP A 181 -3.41 4.14 -2.51
C ASP A 181 -1.99 4.72 -2.59
N VAL A 182 -1.00 3.93 -3.05
CA VAL A 182 0.42 4.36 -3.12
C VAL A 182 0.82 5.01 -4.46
N HIS A 183 -0.05 4.98 -5.47
CA HIS A 183 0.18 5.59 -6.80
C HIS A 183 0.08 7.12 -6.75
#